data_AF-A0A1I2JMZ2-F1
#
_entry.id   AF-A0A1I2JMZ2-F1
#
_cell.length_a   1.000
_cell.length_b   1.000
_cell.length_c   1.000
_cell.angle_alpha   90.00
_cell.angle_beta   90.00
_cell.angle_gamma   90.00
#
_symmetry.space_group_name_H-M   'P 1'
#
loop_
_entity.id
_entity.type
_entity.pdbx_description
1 polymer ?
#
loop_
_entity_poly.entity_id
_entity_poly.type
_entity_poly.pdbx_seq_one_letter_code
_entity_poly.pdbx_strand_id
1 'polypeptide(L)'
;MLSATAVATATAVLLAGSATVAAANTAPVATDTTGDYDLDAAAKVRAAQCLMTTMQRKGGQNLKSVARTGLNGSDADLLAAADPEYFKDPEPPLAVAFDKDRDYADAKMDQLYDRNLEWQKSLDYPNTPSGYTYAGFRWIEWDQNPFHTTGLSGWISDQFWQSEDDLFTQDQTPLASKESVDAVNAIAKARYTDQSRDYDDLRALDDMTFMHPMYADDARIFLQNGGFPTTAPAPDTMEFRLDVEALKARFASCSTENPPDPHHVLGAELVAASTEWQAEINGQKTQRDTILGAEAAANADLQVATQALGEALGQSTIASRLTDWQTYWLKQTPASAGLDYPTTAQFAKAKADIVKAQAMALGELFVASRAAQDARAQAAKADTAQQAAYAIADNAGQPRGRGLLYGQQAAQVTKASAAAATAVAKATETASNATRASAADSKTQMA
;
A
#
# COMPACT_ATOMS: atom_id res chain seq x y z
N MET A 1 -30.79 -21.94 0.43
CA MET A 1 -30.02 -22.21 -0.81
C MET A 1 -30.40 -21.17 -1.85
N LEU A 2 -29.71 -20.03 -1.84
CA LEU A 2 -29.78 -18.97 -2.84
C LEU A 2 -28.70 -17.97 -2.43
N SER A 3 -27.60 -17.92 -3.18
CA SER A 3 -26.62 -16.82 -3.26
C SER A 3 -25.36 -17.34 -3.92
N ALA A 4 -25.28 -17.19 -5.25
CA ALA A 4 -24.02 -17.18 -5.97
C ALA A 4 -24.18 -16.15 -7.08
N THR A 5 -23.78 -14.91 -6.79
CA THR A 5 -23.60 -13.89 -7.82
C THR A 5 -22.19 -13.37 -7.64
N ALA A 6 -21.28 -13.97 -8.41
CA ALA A 6 -19.89 -13.57 -8.49
C ALA A 6 -19.82 -12.17 -9.11
N VAL A 7 -19.27 -11.22 -8.35
CA VAL A 7 -18.87 -9.90 -8.86
C VAL A 7 -17.47 -10.07 -9.45
N ALA A 8 -17.40 -10.31 -10.76
CA ALA A 8 -16.18 -10.10 -11.52
C ALA A 8 -16.14 -8.62 -11.94
N THR A 9 -15.23 -7.84 -11.35
CA THR A 9 -14.94 -6.47 -11.83
C THR A 9 -13.60 -6.46 -12.55
N ALA A 10 -13.63 -5.85 -13.72
CA ALA A 10 -12.66 -5.95 -14.80
C ALA A 10 -11.35 -5.22 -14.50
N THR A 11 -10.24 -5.92 -14.75
CA THR A 11 -8.90 -5.34 -14.90
C THR A 11 -8.80 -4.70 -16.29
N ALA A 12 -8.88 -3.38 -16.36
CA ALA A 12 -8.49 -2.62 -17.55
C ALA A 12 -7.25 -1.79 -17.20
N VAL A 13 -6.07 -2.35 -17.47
CA VAL A 13 -4.81 -1.60 -17.50
C VAL A 13 -4.84 -0.76 -18.78
N LEU A 14 -5.05 0.55 -18.63
CA LEU A 14 -4.89 1.50 -19.73
C LEU A 14 -3.39 1.81 -19.91
N LEU A 15 -2.77 1.12 -20.88
CA LEU A 15 -1.55 1.57 -21.54
C LEU A 15 -1.89 2.78 -22.41
N ALA A 16 -1.82 3.99 -21.85
CA ALA A 16 -1.79 5.22 -22.63
C ALA A 16 -0.34 5.58 -22.96
N GLY A 17 0.20 4.91 -23.99
CA GLY A 17 1.46 5.27 -24.61
C GLY A 17 1.26 6.34 -25.68
N SER A 18 2.17 7.32 -25.71
CA SER A 18 2.49 8.24 -26.80
C SER A 18 1.39 9.22 -27.25
N ALA A 19 1.25 10.32 -26.50
CA ALA A 19 0.95 11.61 -27.11
C ALA A 19 2.29 12.33 -27.35
N THR A 20 2.59 12.63 -28.62
CA THR A 20 3.70 13.49 -29.02
C THR A 20 3.45 14.89 -28.47
N VAL A 21 4.14 15.26 -27.39
CA VAL A 21 4.14 16.63 -26.88
C VAL A 21 5.08 17.45 -27.76
N ALA A 22 4.53 18.45 -28.44
CA ALA A 22 5.33 19.46 -29.14
C ALA A 22 6.20 20.19 -28.11
N ALA A 23 7.51 20.26 -28.38
CA ALA A 23 8.49 20.89 -27.50
C ALA A 23 8.14 22.38 -27.25
N ALA A 24 7.73 22.69 -26.02
CA ALA A 24 7.78 24.06 -25.52
C ALA A 24 9.22 24.33 -25.07
N ASN A 25 9.97 25.03 -25.94
CA ASN A 25 11.31 25.53 -25.66
C ASN A 25 11.27 26.55 -24.53
N THR A 26 11.49 26.12 -23.29
CA THR A 26 12.04 26.95 -22.21
C THR A 26 12.67 26.05 -21.14
N ALA A 27 13.91 25.63 -21.35
CA ALA A 27 14.81 25.21 -20.27
C ALA A 27 15.97 26.21 -20.20
N PRO A 28 16.43 26.61 -19.01
CA PRO A 28 17.59 27.47 -18.89
C PRO A 28 18.82 26.73 -19.42
N VAL A 29 19.66 27.45 -20.16
CA VAL A 29 20.99 27.01 -20.57
C VAL A 29 21.74 26.55 -19.33
N ALA A 30 22.32 25.34 -19.39
CA ALA A 30 23.22 24.83 -18.35
C ALA A 30 24.25 25.92 -18.04
N THR A 31 24.16 26.48 -16.82
CA THR A 31 25.17 27.40 -16.35
C THR A 31 26.37 26.55 -15.94
N ASP A 32 27.52 26.94 -16.45
CA ASP A 32 28.84 26.42 -16.09
C ASP A 32 28.98 26.45 -14.56
N THR A 33 28.66 25.35 -13.89
CA THR A 33 28.83 25.20 -12.44
C THR A 33 30.28 24.87 -12.19
N THR A 34 30.97 25.81 -11.56
CA THR A 34 32.39 25.78 -11.22
C THR A 34 32.75 24.75 -10.12
N GLY A 35 32.22 23.55 -10.20
CA GLY A 35 32.54 22.38 -9.38
C GLY A 35 32.03 21.11 -10.08
N ASP A 36 32.82 20.04 -10.07
CA ASP A 36 32.42 18.75 -10.64
C ASP A 36 31.11 18.28 -9.98
N TYR A 37 30.08 18.02 -10.79
CA TYR A 37 28.81 17.50 -10.30
C TYR A 37 29.01 16.09 -9.75
N ASP A 38 28.62 15.84 -8.51
CA ASP A 38 28.76 14.53 -7.86
C ASP A 38 27.65 13.56 -8.31
N LEU A 39 27.94 12.83 -9.39
CA LEU A 39 27.04 11.82 -9.95
C LEU A 39 26.83 10.63 -9.01
N ASP A 40 27.78 10.31 -8.14
CA ASP A 40 27.68 9.20 -7.20
C ASP A 40 26.76 9.56 -6.04
N ALA A 41 26.88 10.79 -5.52
CA ALA A 41 25.91 11.32 -4.55
C ALA A 41 24.50 11.39 -5.14
N ALA A 42 24.37 11.82 -6.40
CA ALA A 42 23.07 11.85 -7.08
C ALA A 42 22.46 10.44 -7.24
N ALA A 43 23.28 9.41 -7.51
CA ALA A 43 22.83 8.02 -7.56
C ALA A 43 22.32 7.54 -6.20
N LYS A 44 23.01 7.85 -5.10
CA LYS A 44 22.55 7.53 -3.73
C LYS A 44 21.22 8.18 -3.40
N VAL A 45 21.01 9.44 -3.79
CA VAL A 45 19.73 10.13 -3.61
C VAL A 45 18.61 9.43 -4.39
N ARG A 46 18.85 9.03 -5.65
CA ARG A 46 17.88 8.27 -6.45
C ARG A 46 17.56 6.90 -5.83
N ALA A 47 18.57 6.19 -5.33
CA ALA A 47 18.41 4.91 -4.63
C ALA A 47 17.49 5.07 -3.42
N ALA A 48 17.75 6.09 -2.60
CA ALA A 48 16.90 6.42 -1.46
C ALA A 48 15.46 6.81 -1.87
N GLN A 49 15.28 7.60 -2.94
CA GLN A 49 13.96 7.93 -3.48
C GLN A 49 13.18 6.66 -3.88
N CYS A 50 13.85 5.70 -4.53
CA CYS A 50 13.25 4.43 -4.91
C CYS A 50 12.88 3.57 -3.69
N LEU A 51 13.78 3.45 -2.71
CA LEU A 51 13.53 2.70 -1.49
C LEU A 51 12.33 3.27 -0.72
N MET A 52 12.30 4.59 -0.49
CA MET A 52 11.17 5.24 0.18
C MET A 52 9.86 5.07 -0.61
N THR A 53 9.91 5.11 -1.95
CA THR A 53 8.75 4.85 -2.80
C THR A 53 8.25 3.40 -2.64
N THR A 54 9.16 2.44 -2.48
CA THR A 54 8.81 1.04 -2.17
C THR A 54 8.16 0.91 -0.80
N MET A 55 8.66 1.61 0.21
CA MET A 55 8.05 1.66 1.54
C MET A 55 6.66 2.30 1.52
N GLN A 56 6.43 3.33 0.70
CA GLN A 56 5.08 3.88 0.50
C GLN A 56 4.10 2.85 -0.08
N ARG A 57 4.57 1.97 -0.96
CA ARG A 57 3.76 0.94 -1.61
C ARG A 57 3.48 -0.26 -0.71
N LYS A 58 4.49 -0.73 0.03
CA LYS A 58 4.48 -2.03 0.71
C LYS A 58 4.52 -1.97 2.24
N GLY A 59 4.97 -0.87 2.81
CA GLY A 59 5.17 -0.75 4.25
C GLY A 59 3.87 -0.55 5.03
N GLY A 60 3.93 -0.86 6.33
CA GLY A 60 2.90 -0.50 7.30
C GLY A 60 2.85 1.00 7.57
N GLN A 61 2.02 1.41 8.54
CA GLN A 61 1.73 2.83 8.78
C GLN A 61 2.98 3.63 9.20
N ASN A 62 3.83 3.06 10.04
CA ASN A 62 5.05 3.72 10.52
C ASN A 62 6.10 3.77 9.41
N LEU A 63 6.29 2.68 8.64
CA LEU A 63 7.20 2.67 7.49
C LEU A 63 6.79 3.71 6.44
N LYS A 64 5.50 3.78 6.10
CA LYS A 64 4.96 4.82 5.21
C LYS A 64 5.18 6.23 5.77
N SER A 65 5.07 6.41 7.09
CA SER A 65 5.31 7.72 7.72
C SER A 65 6.78 8.15 7.60
N VAL A 66 7.73 7.26 7.90
CA VAL A 66 9.17 7.53 7.74
C VAL A 66 9.48 7.85 6.28
N ALA A 67 8.99 7.02 5.36
CA ALA A 67 9.19 7.23 3.94
C ALA A 67 8.62 8.55 3.44
N ARG A 68 7.47 8.98 3.98
CA ARG A 68 6.83 10.25 3.58
C ARG A 68 7.68 11.41 4.05
N THR A 69 8.12 11.36 5.30
CA THR A 69 9.00 12.37 5.88
C THR A 69 10.31 12.46 5.11
N GLY A 70 10.96 11.34 4.78
CA GLY A 70 12.19 11.31 3.97
C GLY A 70 11.99 11.92 2.58
N LEU A 71 10.96 11.49 1.85
CA LEU A 71 10.63 12.05 0.52
C LEU A 71 10.21 13.53 0.55
N ASN A 72 9.81 14.04 1.72
CA ASN A 72 9.46 15.44 1.93
C ASN A 72 10.58 16.24 2.62
N GLY A 73 11.70 15.61 2.95
CA GLY A 73 12.84 16.21 3.63
C GLY A 73 13.83 16.87 2.68
N SER A 74 15.01 17.17 3.21
CA SER A 74 16.24 17.40 2.44
C SER A 74 16.85 16.07 1.97
N ASP A 75 17.85 16.11 1.09
CA ASP A 75 18.58 14.91 0.68
C ASP A 75 19.24 14.21 1.87
N ALA A 76 19.71 14.97 2.88
CA ALA A 76 20.26 14.40 4.10
C ALA A 76 19.20 13.65 4.92
N ASP A 77 17.99 14.21 5.03
CA ASP A 77 16.87 13.53 5.73
C ASP A 77 16.44 12.27 4.98
N LEU A 78 16.42 12.34 3.64
CA LEU A 78 16.09 11.21 2.78
C LEU A 78 17.11 10.07 2.92
N LEU A 79 18.41 10.39 2.87
CA LEU A 79 19.48 9.40 3.02
C LEU A 79 19.50 8.80 4.43
N ALA A 80 19.26 9.61 5.47
CA ALA A 80 19.14 9.11 6.84
C ALA A 80 17.92 8.19 7.03
N ALA A 81 16.81 8.48 6.36
CA ALA A 81 15.63 7.60 6.36
C ALA A 81 15.88 6.30 5.59
N ALA A 82 16.64 6.34 4.51
CA ALA A 82 16.94 5.21 3.63
C ALA A 82 18.16 4.38 4.04
N ASP A 83 18.67 4.61 5.25
CA ASP A 83 19.90 3.99 5.73
C ASP A 83 19.73 2.46 5.88
N PRO A 84 20.49 1.64 5.13
CA PRO A 84 20.32 0.20 5.11
C PRO A 84 21.03 -0.51 6.27
N GLU A 85 21.79 0.20 7.10
CA GLU A 85 22.52 -0.40 8.22
C GLU A 85 21.60 -0.64 9.43
N TYR A 86 20.56 -1.47 9.26
CA TYR A 86 19.53 -1.71 10.29
C TYR A 86 20.08 -2.34 11.58
N PHE A 87 21.29 -2.89 11.56
CA PHE A 87 21.97 -3.47 12.73
C PHE A 87 22.75 -2.47 13.61
N LYS A 88 22.84 -1.18 13.23
CA LYS A 88 23.67 -0.21 13.97
C LYS A 88 22.96 0.42 15.17
N ASP A 89 23.73 1.01 16.08
CA ASP A 89 23.24 1.75 17.25
C ASP A 89 23.63 3.24 17.16
N PRO A 90 22.67 4.19 17.11
CA PRO A 90 21.22 3.96 17.14
C PRO A 90 20.66 3.43 15.82
N GLU A 91 19.59 2.65 15.94
CA GLU A 91 18.88 2.01 14.83
C GLU A 91 18.34 3.03 13.81
N PRO A 92 18.42 2.76 12.49
CA PRO A 92 17.85 3.60 11.45
C PRO A 92 16.34 3.83 11.58
N PRO A 93 15.80 4.95 11.06
CA PRO A 93 14.37 5.25 11.12
C PRO A 93 13.45 4.17 10.55
N LEU A 94 13.83 3.51 9.44
CA LEU A 94 13.01 2.45 8.84
C LEU A 94 12.96 1.19 9.71
N ALA A 95 14.07 0.82 10.33
CA ALA A 95 14.17 -0.35 11.19
C ALA A 95 13.30 -0.17 12.46
N VAL A 96 13.43 0.99 13.12
CA VAL A 96 12.54 1.40 14.23
C VAL A 96 11.06 1.40 13.81
N ALA A 97 10.76 1.81 12.58
CA ALA A 97 9.39 1.83 12.06
C ALA A 97 8.85 0.43 11.74
N PHE A 98 9.70 -0.47 11.24
CA PHE A 98 9.36 -1.87 11.01
C PHE A 98 8.96 -2.55 12.32
N ASP A 99 9.77 -2.39 13.37
CA ASP A 99 9.48 -2.91 14.71
C ASP A 99 8.15 -2.37 15.26
N LYS A 100 7.89 -1.07 15.08
CA LYS A 100 6.61 -0.46 15.49
C LYS A 100 5.41 -0.98 14.71
N ASP A 101 5.56 -1.23 13.40
CA ASP A 101 4.49 -1.80 12.60
C ASP A 101 4.18 -3.24 13.04
N ARG A 102 5.21 -4.04 13.34
CA ARG A 102 5.07 -5.38 13.93
C ARG A 102 4.34 -5.33 15.27
N ASP A 103 4.85 -4.54 16.21
CA ASP A 103 4.30 -4.45 17.56
C ASP A 103 2.85 -3.92 17.54
N TYR A 104 2.55 -2.95 16.68
CA TYR A 104 1.19 -2.42 16.50
C TYR A 104 0.21 -3.53 16.14
N ALA A 105 0.61 -4.44 15.27
CA ALA A 105 -0.29 -5.43 14.76
C ALA A 105 -0.41 -6.68 15.61
N ASP A 106 0.65 -7.09 16.30
CA ASP A 106 0.53 -8.08 17.37
C ASP A 106 -0.49 -7.58 18.39
N ALA A 107 -0.33 -6.33 18.85
CA ALA A 107 -1.29 -5.69 19.75
C ALA A 107 -2.70 -5.59 19.14
N LYS A 108 -2.80 -5.38 17.81
CA LYS A 108 -4.08 -5.33 17.12
C LYS A 108 -4.75 -6.70 17.06
N MET A 109 -4.00 -7.76 16.79
CA MET A 109 -4.51 -9.13 16.77
C MET A 109 -4.98 -9.56 18.15
N ASP A 110 -4.22 -9.22 19.20
CA ASP A 110 -4.63 -9.42 20.59
C ASP A 110 -5.92 -8.68 20.91
N GLN A 111 -6.04 -7.40 20.49
CA GLN A 111 -7.28 -6.64 20.63
C GLN A 111 -8.46 -7.37 19.98
N LEU A 112 -8.33 -7.82 18.73
CA LEU A 112 -9.42 -8.49 18.02
C LEU A 112 -9.80 -9.84 18.67
N TYR A 113 -8.82 -10.55 19.21
CA TYR A 113 -9.04 -11.77 19.98
C TYR A 113 -9.81 -11.50 21.28
N ASP A 114 -9.43 -10.47 22.04
CA ASP A 114 -10.12 -10.07 23.27
C ASP A 114 -11.57 -9.66 23.01
N ARG A 115 -11.83 -8.98 21.89
CA ARG A 115 -13.19 -8.64 21.47
C ARG A 115 -14.04 -9.88 21.21
N ASN A 116 -13.46 -10.92 20.60
CA ASN A 116 -14.13 -12.21 20.45
C ASN A 116 -14.46 -12.85 21.81
N LEU A 117 -13.54 -12.81 22.78
CA LEU A 117 -13.79 -13.33 24.12
C LEU A 117 -14.93 -12.57 24.83
N GLU A 118 -15.01 -11.25 24.68
CA GLU A 118 -16.11 -10.46 25.24
C GLU A 118 -17.48 -10.82 24.64
N TRP A 119 -17.54 -11.15 23.34
CA TRP A 119 -18.76 -11.66 22.73
C TRP A 119 -19.16 -13.02 23.30
N GLN A 120 -18.19 -13.92 23.51
CA GLN A 120 -18.45 -15.23 24.10
C GLN A 120 -18.94 -15.15 25.56
N LYS A 121 -18.37 -14.23 26.36
CA LYS A 121 -18.88 -13.92 27.71
C LYS A 121 -20.34 -13.45 27.67
N SER A 122 -20.71 -12.66 26.66
CA SER A 122 -22.08 -12.18 26.47
C SER A 122 -23.05 -13.32 26.10
N LEU A 123 -22.53 -14.45 25.62
CA LEU A 123 -23.28 -15.66 25.27
C LEU A 123 -23.24 -16.74 26.35
N ASP A 124 -22.63 -16.48 27.51
CA ASP A 124 -22.63 -17.39 28.66
C ASP A 124 -23.99 -17.41 29.35
N TYR A 125 -24.93 -18.11 28.71
CA TYR A 125 -26.28 -18.32 29.21
C TYR A 125 -26.48 -19.76 29.68
N PRO A 126 -27.22 -19.96 30.78
CA PRO A 126 -27.55 -21.29 31.27
C PRO A 126 -28.57 -21.98 30.34
N ASN A 127 -28.60 -23.30 30.43
CA ASN A 127 -29.60 -24.16 29.79
C ASN A 127 -29.66 -23.91 28.28
N THR A 128 -28.64 -24.43 27.58
CA THR A 128 -28.50 -24.32 26.12
C THR A 128 -29.75 -24.87 25.41
N PRO A 129 -30.34 -24.14 24.45
CA PRO A 129 -31.50 -24.62 23.70
C PRO A 129 -31.18 -25.90 22.94
N SER A 130 -32.14 -26.82 22.78
CA SER A 130 -31.88 -28.13 22.15
C SER A 130 -31.43 -28.07 20.67
N GLY A 131 -31.57 -26.92 20.01
CA GLY A 131 -31.05 -26.67 18.66
C GLY A 131 -29.57 -26.30 18.61
N TYR A 132 -28.91 -26.15 19.76
CA TYR A 132 -27.51 -25.75 19.88
C TYR A 132 -26.72 -26.78 20.70
N THR A 133 -25.46 -26.99 20.34
CA THR A 133 -24.49 -27.56 21.28
C THR A 133 -24.06 -26.48 22.27
N TYR A 134 -23.55 -26.88 23.44
CA TYR A 134 -23.01 -25.94 24.43
C TYR A 134 -21.96 -25.00 23.81
N ALA A 135 -21.01 -25.56 23.05
CA ALA A 135 -19.99 -24.79 22.35
C ALA A 135 -20.60 -23.94 21.22
N GLY A 136 -21.49 -24.49 20.39
CA GLY A 136 -22.07 -23.77 19.26
C GLY A 136 -22.93 -22.56 19.65
N PHE A 137 -23.50 -22.56 20.86
CA PHE A 137 -24.19 -21.38 21.40
C PHE A 137 -23.23 -20.32 21.92
N ARG A 138 -22.18 -20.73 22.64
CA ARG A 138 -21.32 -19.82 23.42
C ARG A 138 -20.13 -19.31 22.65
N TRP A 139 -19.58 -20.11 21.75
CA TRP A 139 -18.34 -19.82 21.07
C TRP A 139 -18.62 -19.29 19.67
N ILE A 140 -17.81 -18.32 19.27
CA ILE A 140 -17.72 -17.86 17.88
C ILE A 140 -16.40 -18.43 17.40
N GLU A 141 -16.49 -19.53 16.65
CA GLU A 141 -15.34 -20.25 16.11
C GLU A 141 -14.57 -19.37 15.11
N TRP A 142 -13.33 -19.73 14.82
CA TRP A 142 -12.44 -18.93 13.98
C TRP A 142 -13.02 -18.65 12.58
N ASP A 143 -13.60 -19.67 11.94
CA ASP A 143 -14.23 -19.58 10.63
C ASP A 143 -15.52 -18.73 10.63
N GLN A 144 -16.14 -18.53 11.79
CA GLN A 144 -17.30 -17.69 12.02
C GLN A 144 -16.94 -16.30 12.56
N ASN A 145 -15.68 -16.07 12.95
CA ASN A 145 -15.25 -14.83 13.56
C ASN A 145 -15.40 -13.68 12.54
N PRO A 146 -16.16 -12.62 12.85
CA PRO A 146 -16.34 -11.48 11.97
C PRO A 146 -15.03 -10.83 11.50
N PHE A 147 -14.00 -10.74 12.34
CA PHE A 147 -12.72 -10.13 11.95
C PHE A 147 -11.93 -10.99 10.95
N HIS A 148 -12.07 -12.32 11.04
CA HIS A 148 -11.50 -13.24 10.06
C HIS A 148 -12.31 -13.21 8.75
N THR A 149 -13.64 -13.34 8.84
CA THR A 149 -14.53 -13.44 7.66
C THR A 149 -14.62 -12.14 6.86
N THR A 150 -14.41 -10.98 7.49
CA THR A 150 -14.28 -9.69 6.80
C THR A 150 -12.89 -9.46 6.20
N GLY A 151 -11.92 -10.34 6.49
CA GLY A 151 -10.53 -10.23 6.01
C GLY A 151 -9.66 -9.28 6.83
N LEU A 152 -10.16 -8.65 7.90
CA LEU A 152 -9.37 -7.71 8.71
C LEU A 152 -8.15 -8.37 9.35
N SER A 153 -8.33 -9.55 9.96
CA SER A 153 -7.24 -10.28 10.58
C SER A 153 -6.18 -10.75 9.57
N GLY A 154 -6.61 -11.15 8.36
CA GLY A 154 -5.70 -11.49 7.26
C GLY A 154 -4.92 -10.28 6.80
N TRP A 155 -5.61 -9.15 6.56
CA TRP A 155 -4.97 -7.91 6.15
C TRP A 155 -3.96 -7.40 7.17
N ILE A 156 -4.25 -7.48 8.47
CA ILE A 156 -3.28 -7.18 9.53
C ILE A 156 -2.08 -8.12 9.37
N SER A 157 -2.29 -9.44 9.44
CA SER A 157 -1.22 -10.45 9.35
C SER A 157 -0.32 -10.31 8.11
N ASP A 158 -0.90 -10.00 6.95
CA ASP A 158 -0.20 -9.86 5.67
C ASP A 158 0.84 -8.71 5.67
N GLN A 159 0.78 -7.79 6.64
CA GLN A 159 1.79 -6.73 6.80
C GLN A 159 3.12 -7.25 7.39
N PHE A 160 3.20 -8.46 7.97
CA PHE A 160 4.37 -8.95 8.75
C PHE A 160 5.25 -9.99 8.06
N TRP A 161 4.87 -10.47 6.88
CA TRP A 161 5.58 -11.60 6.23
C TRP A 161 6.76 -11.19 5.36
N GLN A 162 7.13 -9.90 5.34
CA GLN A 162 8.40 -9.46 4.75
C GLN A 162 9.43 -9.42 5.87
N SER A 163 10.56 -10.09 5.68
CA SER A 163 11.68 -9.91 6.60
C SER A 163 12.17 -8.46 6.52
N GLU A 164 12.72 -7.93 7.61
CA GLU A 164 13.34 -6.60 7.59
C GLU A 164 14.43 -6.52 6.50
N ASP A 165 15.16 -7.61 6.28
CA ASP A 165 16.15 -7.74 5.21
C ASP A 165 15.53 -7.50 3.83
N ASP A 166 14.35 -8.08 3.54
CA ASP A 166 13.65 -7.90 2.26
C ASP A 166 13.33 -6.42 1.96
N LEU A 167 13.21 -5.56 2.99
CA LEU A 167 13.01 -4.13 2.80
C LEU A 167 14.21 -3.46 2.13
N PHE A 168 15.42 -3.94 2.42
CA PHE A 168 16.68 -3.33 1.99
C PHE A 168 17.36 -4.11 0.85
N THR A 169 17.14 -5.42 0.75
CA THR A 169 17.82 -6.29 -0.22
C THR A 169 17.01 -6.53 -1.49
N GLN A 170 15.72 -6.17 -1.52
CA GLN A 170 14.92 -6.32 -2.73
C GLN A 170 15.26 -5.26 -3.77
N ASP A 171 16.11 -5.63 -4.72
CA ASP A 171 16.40 -4.84 -5.90
C ASP A 171 15.13 -4.55 -6.71
N GLN A 172 14.84 -3.26 -6.90
CA GLN A 172 13.69 -2.77 -7.66
C GLN A 172 14.04 -2.45 -9.11
N THR A 173 15.29 -2.65 -9.52
CA THR A 173 15.78 -2.30 -10.84
C THR A 173 15.18 -3.23 -11.90
N PRO A 174 14.56 -2.71 -12.97
CA PRO A 174 13.97 -3.54 -14.01
C PRO A 174 15.03 -4.39 -14.70
N LEU A 175 14.74 -5.68 -14.87
CA LEU A 175 15.65 -6.63 -15.52
C LEU A 175 15.46 -6.63 -17.04
N ALA A 176 16.57 -6.79 -17.77
CA ALA A 176 16.54 -7.01 -19.21
C ALA A 176 15.85 -8.35 -19.53
N SER A 177 15.14 -8.41 -20.67
CA SER A 177 14.62 -9.69 -21.16
C SER A 177 15.77 -10.61 -21.60
N LYS A 178 15.50 -11.91 -21.64
CA LYS A 178 16.49 -12.88 -22.11
C LYS A 178 17.02 -12.52 -23.51
N GLU A 179 16.14 -12.09 -24.41
CA GLU A 179 16.49 -11.69 -25.77
C GLU A 179 17.42 -10.48 -25.80
N SER A 180 17.18 -9.48 -24.94
CA SER A 180 18.06 -8.32 -24.78
C SER A 180 19.43 -8.72 -24.24
N VAL A 181 19.48 -9.59 -23.22
CA VAL A 181 20.74 -10.11 -22.67
C VAL A 181 21.53 -10.89 -23.72
N ASP A 182 20.86 -11.78 -24.46
CA ASP A 182 21.50 -12.56 -25.53
C ASP A 182 22.03 -11.64 -26.64
N ALA A 183 21.32 -10.58 -26.99
CA ALA A 183 21.76 -9.58 -27.97
C ALA A 183 22.97 -8.77 -27.50
N VAL A 184 23.00 -8.34 -26.23
CA VAL A 184 24.16 -7.66 -25.62
C VAL A 184 25.37 -8.57 -25.69
N ASN A 185 25.23 -9.82 -25.24
CA ASN A 185 26.32 -10.80 -25.25
C ASN A 185 26.84 -11.10 -26.66
N ALA A 186 25.96 -11.16 -27.66
CA ALA A 186 26.35 -11.38 -29.05
C ALA A 186 27.21 -10.22 -29.61
N ILE A 187 26.81 -8.97 -29.34
CA ILE A 187 27.57 -7.78 -29.73
C ILE A 187 28.90 -7.73 -28.97
N ALA A 188 28.86 -7.94 -27.66
CA ALA A 188 30.05 -7.93 -26.80
C ALA A 188 31.11 -8.92 -27.30
N LYS A 189 30.70 -10.18 -27.57
CA LYS A 189 31.58 -11.22 -28.10
C LYS A 189 32.18 -10.89 -29.47
N ALA A 190 31.45 -10.15 -30.31
CA ALA A 190 31.93 -9.76 -31.63
C ALA A 190 32.86 -8.54 -31.59
N ARG A 191 32.67 -7.63 -30.63
CA ARG A 191 33.33 -6.32 -30.57
C ARG A 191 34.55 -6.29 -29.66
N TYR A 192 34.44 -6.93 -28.49
CA TYR A 192 35.46 -6.90 -27.43
C TYR A 192 36.18 -8.25 -27.39
N THR A 193 37.23 -8.37 -28.20
CA THR A 193 37.95 -9.64 -28.44
C THR A 193 39.39 -9.59 -27.97
N ASP A 194 39.94 -8.40 -27.73
CA ASP A 194 41.30 -8.19 -27.25
C ASP A 194 41.26 -7.80 -25.77
N GLN A 195 41.67 -8.71 -24.89
CA GLN A 195 41.64 -8.48 -23.44
C GLN A 195 42.47 -7.28 -22.98
N SER A 196 43.54 -6.93 -23.69
CA SER A 196 44.40 -5.81 -23.28
C SER A 196 43.86 -4.49 -23.77
N ARG A 197 43.32 -4.45 -24.99
CA ARG A 197 42.81 -3.21 -25.59
C ARG A 197 41.41 -2.87 -25.07
N ASP A 198 40.59 -3.89 -24.86
CA ASP A 198 39.18 -3.77 -24.51
C ASP A 198 38.97 -3.99 -22.99
N TYR A 199 40.02 -3.79 -22.17
CA TYR A 199 40.01 -4.10 -20.73
C TYR A 199 38.89 -3.38 -19.97
N ASP A 200 38.75 -2.06 -20.14
CA ASP A 200 37.74 -1.26 -19.44
C ASP A 200 36.32 -1.62 -19.90
N ASP A 201 36.14 -1.93 -21.19
CA ASP A 201 34.86 -2.41 -21.74
C ASP A 201 34.48 -3.78 -21.18
N LEU A 202 35.43 -4.73 -21.15
CA LEU A 202 35.20 -6.06 -20.59
C LEU A 202 34.90 -6.00 -19.10
N ARG A 203 35.53 -5.07 -18.36
CA ARG A 203 35.21 -4.83 -16.95
C ARG A 203 33.80 -4.25 -16.78
N ALA A 204 33.44 -3.23 -17.56
CA ALA A 204 32.10 -2.66 -17.53
C ALA A 204 31.01 -3.68 -17.91
N LEU A 205 31.30 -4.61 -18.83
CA LEU A 205 30.41 -5.72 -19.16
C LEU A 205 30.25 -6.73 -18.02
N ASP A 206 31.33 -7.04 -17.30
CA ASP A 206 31.26 -7.91 -16.12
C ASP A 206 30.42 -7.24 -15.03
N ASP A 207 30.69 -5.95 -14.78
CA ASP A 207 29.97 -5.11 -13.80
C ASP A 207 28.46 -5.06 -14.09
N MET A 208 28.01 -5.07 -15.35
CA MET A 208 26.58 -5.14 -15.72
C MET A 208 25.85 -6.38 -15.20
N THR A 209 26.56 -7.40 -14.75
CA THR A 209 25.98 -8.66 -14.24
C THR A 209 26.64 -9.16 -12.94
N PHE A 210 27.50 -8.35 -12.33
CA PHE A 210 28.24 -8.77 -11.16
C PHE A 210 27.32 -8.76 -9.93
N MET A 211 27.01 -9.95 -9.40
CA MET A 211 26.12 -10.13 -8.24
C MET A 211 24.65 -9.71 -8.47
N HIS A 212 24.24 -9.45 -9.72
CA HIS A 212 22.85 -9.19 -10.11
C HIS A 212 22.60 -9.61 -11.58
N PRO A 213 21.34 -9.82 -12.01
CA PRO A 213 21.03 -9.98 -13.42
C PRO A 213 21.20 -8.65 -14.19
N MET A 214 21.37 -8.71 -15.50
CA MET A 214 21.52 -7.52 -16.34
C MET A 214 20.28 -6.62 -16.28
N TYR A 215 20.49 -5.33 -16.02
CA TYR A 215 19.42 -4.34 -15.96
C TYR A 215 18.95 -3.90 -17.35
N ALA A 216 17.66 -3.61 -17.46
CA ALA A 216 16.99 -3.30 -18.71
C ALA A 216 17.55 -2.04 -19.38
N ASP A 217 17.82 -0.99 -18.58
CA ASP A 217 18.32 0.27 -19.10
C ASP A 217 19.81 0.22 -19.46
N ASP A 218 20.63 -0.57 -18.76
CA ASP A 218 22.02 -0.81 -19.16
C ASP A 218 22.08 -1.56 -20.49
N ALA A 219 21.27 -2.62 -20.63
CA ALA A 219 21.12 -3.33 -21.88
C ALA A 219 20.61 -2.41 -23.01
N ARG A 220 19.63 -1.53 -22.73
CA ARG A 220 19.11 -0.58 -23.71
C ARG A 220 20.20 0.36 -24.23
N ILE A 221 20.96 0.99 -23.34
CA ILE A 221 22.01 1.96 -23.73
C ILE A 221 23.08 1.26 -24.58
N PHE A 222 23.51 0.06 -24.17
CA PHE A 222 24.49 -0.74 -24.90
C PHE A 222 23.96 -1.15 -26.30
N LEU A 223 22.72 -1.64 -26.39
CA LEU A 223 22.13 -2.08 -27.65
C LEU A 223 21.89 -0.91 -28.61
N GLN A 224 21.43 0.23 -28.11
CA GLN A 224 21.17 1.45 -28.90
C GLN A 224 22.44 1.96 -29.60
N ASN A 225 23.61 1.77 -28.97
CA ASN A 225 24.90 2.23 -29.47
C ASN A 225 25.73 1.10 -30.14
N GLY A 226 25.22 -0.13 -30.15
CA GLY A 226 25.94 -1.30 -30.66
C GLY A 226 27.21 -1.63 -29.87
N GLY A 227 27.25 -1.31 -28.58
CA GLY A 227 28.41 -1.35 -27.69
C GLY A 227 28.36 -0.19 -26.68
N PHE A 228 29.40 -0.01 -25.89
CA PHE A 228 29.54 1.17 -25.04
C PHE A 228 29.66 2.45 -25.89
N PRO A 229 28.97 3.54 -25.52
CA PRO A 229 29.04 4.81 -26.24
C PRO A 229 30.48 5.35 -26.27
N THR A 230 30.99 5.65 -27.46
CA THR A 230 32.35 6.24 -27.64
C THR A 230 32.31 7.75 -27.93
N THR A 231 31.11 8.29 -28.08
CA THR A 231 30.82 9.71 -28.32
C THR A 231 29.46 10.03 -27.71
N ALA A 232 29.27 11.28 -27.31
CA ALA A 232 27.98 11.83 -26.88
C ALA A 232 27.48 12.90 -27.86
N PRO A 233 26.15 13.04 -28.05
CA PRO A 233 25.58 14.18 -28.74
C PRO A 233 26.00 15.53 -28.13
N ALA A 234 26.04 16.59 -28.94
CA ALA A 234 26.33 17.92 -28.41
C ALA A 234 25.15 18.45 -27.56
N PRO A 235 25.38 19.22 -26.47
CA PRO A 235 24.32 19.63 -25.55
C PRO A 235 23.14 20.41 -26.17
N ASP A 236 23.34 21.04 -27.32
CA ASP A 236 22.34 21.82 -28.05
C ASP A 236 21.58 21.04 -29.12
N THR A 237 21.76 19.71 -29.22
CA THR A 237 21.04 18.88 -30.19
C THR A 237 19.81 18.19 -29.62
N MET A 238 18.94 17.73 -30.52
CA MET A 238 17.75 16.95 -30.15
C MET A 238 18.13 15.59 -29.57
N GLU A 239 19.19 14.96 -30.09
CA GLU A 239 19.69 13.67 -29.63
C GLU A 239 20.11 13.75 -28.15
N PHE A 240 20.83 14.80 -27.75
CA PHE A 240 21.17 15.05 -26.34
C PHE A 240 19.92 15.13 -25.46
N ARG A 241 18.89 15.85 -25.91
CA ARG A 241 17.62 15.98 -25.17
C ARG A 241 16.87 14.66 -25.05
N LEU A 242 16.91 13.81 -26.07
CA LEU A 242 16.31 12.47 -26.03
C LEU A 242 17.04 11.57 -25.03
N ASP A 243 18.37 11.61 -25.00
CA ASP A 243 19.16 10.83 -24.05
C ASP A 243 18.93 11.30 -22.61
N VAL A 244 18.81 12.62 -22.37
CA VAL A 244 18.42 13.19 -21.07
C VAL A 244 17.04 12.68 -20.61
N GLU A 245 16.02 12.68 -21.48
CA GLU A 245 14.70 12.14 -21.12
C GLU A 245 14.72 10.61 -20.90
N ALA A 246 15.53 9.87 -21.66
CA ALA A 246 15.71 8.44 -21.47
C ALA A 246 16.36 8.11 -20.12
N LEU A 247 17.35 8.90 -19.69
CA LEU A 247 17.96 8.79 -18.36
C LEU A 247 16.96 9.14 -17.25
N LYS A 248 16.10 10.14 -17.42
CA LYS A 248 15.03 10.41 -16.44
C LYS A 248 14.00 9.28 -16.37
N ALA A 249 13.70 8.63 -17.49
CA ALA A 249 12.85 7.44 -17.51
C ALA A 249 13.50 6.26 -16.75
N ARG A 250 14.81 6.06 -16.91
CA ARG A 250 15.62 5.12 -16.11
C ARG A 250 15.50 5.41 -14.61
N PHE A 251 15.64 6.68 -14.19
CA PHE A 251 15.52 7.04 -12.78
C PHE A 251 14.10 6.78 -12.22
N ALA A 252 13.08 7.12 -13.01
CA ALA A 252 11.68 6.89 -12.65
C ALA A 252 11.32 5.39 -12.54
N SER A 253 12.06 4.52 -13.24
CA SER A 253 11.86 3.08 -13.21
C SER A 253 12.62 2.38 -12.07
N CYS A 254 13.21 3.14 -11.14
CA CYS A 254 14.08 2.63 -10.07
C CYS A 254 15.43 2.05 -10.53
N SER A 255 15.86 2.29 -11.77
CA SER A 255 17.26 2.08 -12.15
C SER A 255 18.07 3.31 -11.72
N THR A 256 18.57 3.25 -10.49
CA THR A 256 19.05 4.43 -9.75
C THR A 256 20.55 4.72 -9.96
N GLU A 257 21.30 3.70 -10.35
CA GLU A 257 22.73 3.76 -10.65
C GLU A 257 23.03 4.54 -11.93
N ASN A 258 24.23 5.10 -12.01
CA ASN A 258 24.74 5.69 -13.25
C ASN A 258 25.02 4.56 -14.27
N PRO A 259 24.67 4.74 -15.56
CA PRO A 259 24.95 3.75 -16.58
C PRO A 259 26.46 3.47 -16.69
N PRO A 260 26.86 2.22 -17.02
CA PRO A 260 28.25 1.93 -17.34
C PRO A 260 28.76 2.80 -18.49
N ASP A 261 29.85 3.53 -18.25
CA ASP A 261 30.44 4.48 -19.20
C ASP A 261 31.98 4.37 -19.18
N PRO A 262 32.57 3.28 -19.71
CA PRO A 262 34.02 3.05 -19.70
C PRO A 262 34.79 4.08 -20.55
N HIS A 263 34.10 4.84 -21.40
CA HIS A 263 34.69 5.86 -22.26
C HIS A 263 34.47 7.29 -21.75
N HIS A 264 33.77 7.47 -20.62
CA HIS A 264 33.50 8.75 -19.96
C HIS A 264 32.86 9.80 -20.87
N VAL A 265 31.92 9.38 -21.72
CA VAL A 265 31.25 10.29 -22.68
C VAL A 265 29.85 10.73 -22.25
N LEU A 266 29.20 10.03 -21.32
CA LEU A 266 27.81 10.29 -20.91
C LEU A 266 27.66 11.35 -19.81
N GLY A 267 28.77 11.97 -19.39
CA GLY A 267 28.79 12.86 -18.22
C GLY A 267 27.84 14.06 -18.35
N ALA A 268 27.79 14.70 -19.52
CA ALA A 268 26.96 15.88 -19.73
C ALA A 268 25.46 15.56 -19.67
N GLU A 269 25.03 14.47 -20.30
CA GLU A 269 23.66 13.96 -20.28
C GLU A 269 23.26 13.59 -18.85
N LEU A 270 24.14 12.92 -18.11
CA LEU A 270 23.88 12.50 -16.73
C LEU A 270 23.71 13.67 -15.77
N VAL A 271 24.54 14.72 -15.90
CA VAL A 271 24.42 15.94 -15.09
C VAL A 271 23.11 16.65 -15.40
N ALA A 272 22.77 16.82 -16.68
CA ALA A 272 21.52 17.44 -17.09
C ALA A 272 20.31 16.64 -16.61
N ALA A 273 20.30 15.33 -16.82
CA ALA A 273 19.21 14.45 -16.40
C ALA A 273 19.04 14.43 -14.87
N SER A 274 20.14 14.35 -14.12
CA SER A 274 20.09 14.34 -12.65
C SER A 274 19.56 15.65 -12.09
N THR A 275 20.00 16.79 -12.64
CA THR A 275 19.53 18.12 -12.24
C THR A 275 18.04 18.31 -12.56
N GLU A 276 17.63 17.98 -13.78
CA GLU A 276 16.24 18.10 -14.22
C GLU A 276 15.30 17.14 -13.45
N TRP A 277 15.77 15.93 -13.13
CA TRP A 277 15.03 14.96 -12.31
C TRP A 277 14.72 15.51 -10.91
N GLN A 278 15.72 16.06 -10.23
CA GLN A 278 15.51 16.64 -8.90
C GLN A 278 14.60 17.87 -8.98
N ALA A 279 14.72 18.70 -10.03
CA ALA A 279 13.81 19.83 -10.23
C ALA A 279 12.35 19.37 -10.40
N GLU A 280 12.11 18.29 -11.15
CA GLU A 280 10.78 17.71 -11.36
C GLU A 280 10.18 17.13 -10.07
N ILE A 281 10.95 16.36 -9.29
CA ILE A 281 10.51 15.81 -8.00
C ILE A 281 10.20 16.94 -7.00
N ASN A 282 11.07 17.95 -6.94
CA ASN A 282 10.94 19.05 -6.00
C ASN A 282 9.76 19.97 -6.37
N GLY A 283 9.51 20.18 -7.66
CA GLY A 283 8.36 20.95 -8.14
C GLY A 283 7.02 20.37 -7.69
N GLN A 284 6.91 19.05 -7.53
CA GLN A 284 5.68 18.34 -7.16
C GLN A 284 5.66 17.84 -5.70
N LYS A 285 6.64 18.27 -4.88
CA LYS A 285 6.86 17.81 -3.51
C LYS A 285 5.64 18.00 -2.60
N THR A 286 5.06 19.20 -2.58
CA THR A 286 3.89 19.52 -1.75
C THR A 286 2.67 18.68 -2.11
N GLN A 287 2.44 18.47 -3.40
CA GLN A 287 1.32 17.68 -3.88
C GLN A 287 1.51 16.19 -3.57
N ARG A 288 2.73 15.68 -3.75
CA ARG A 288 3.09 14.31 -3.35
C ARG A 288 2.83 14.09 -1.86
N ASP A 289 3.33 14.96 -0.98
CA ASP A 289 3.11 14.85 0.47
C ASP A 289 1.60 14.88 0.83
N THR A 290 0.85 15.76 0.18
CA THR A 290 -0.61 15.84 0.35
C THR A 290 -1.32 14.54 -0.03
N ILE A 291 -0.94 13.93 -1.15
CA ILE A 291 -1.54 12.67 -1.63
C ILE A 291 -1.18 11.51 -0.70
N LEU A 292 0.10 11.37 -0.33
CA LEU A 292 0.55 10.31 0.57
C LEU A 292 -0.09 10.44 1.97
N GLY A 293 -0.29 11.68 2.44
CA GLY A 293 -1.03 11.95 3.67
C GLY A 293 -2.50 11.57 3.58
N ALA A 294 -3.16 11.88 2.47
CA ALA A 294 -4.55 11.50 2.23
C ALA A 294 -4.72 9.97 2.13
N GLU A 295 -3.78 9.28 1.49
CA GLU A 295 -3.77 7.81 1.41
C GLU A 295 -3.65 7.17 2.79
N ALA A 296 -2.69 7.63 3.60
CA ALA A 296 -2.51 7.13 4.96
C ALA A 296 -3.77 7.30 5.81
N ALA A 297 -4.42 8.46 5.74
CA ALA A 297 -5.67 8.73 6.46
C ALA A 297 -6.83 7.86 5.95
N ALA A 298 -7.04 7.76 4.63
CA ALA A 298 -8.11 6.94 4.06
C ALA A 298 -7.95 5.44 4.36
N ASN A 299 -6.71 4.94 4.42
CA ASN A 299 -6.43 3.57 4.83
C ASN A 299 -6.73 3.35 6.32
N ALA A 300 -6.38 4.30 7.19
CA ALA A 300 -6.73 4.24 8.60
C ALA A 300 -8.25 4.24 8.82
N ASP A 301 -8.99 5.07 8.08
CA ASP A 301 -10.45 5.09 8.10
C ASP A 301 -11.06 3.78 7.62
N LEU A 302 -10.51 3.17 6.56
CA LEU A 302 -10.96 1.86 6.11
C LEU A 302 -10.75 0.79 7.19
N GLN A 303 -9.62 0.81 7.89
CA GLN A 303 -9.37 -0.12 9.01
C GLN A 303 -10.39 0.08 10.13
N VAL A 304 -10.65 1.34 10.53
CA VAL A 304 -11.65 1.68 11.55
C VAL A 304 -13.04 1.22 11.14
N ALA A 305 -13.46 1.50 9.91
CA ALA A 305 -14.76 1.07 9.40
C ALA A 305 -14.89 -0.45 9.39
N THR A 306 -13.83 -1.16 8.99
CA THR A 306 -13.85 -2.64 8.91
C THR A 306 -13.89 -3.28 10.28
N GLN A 307 -13.17 -2.72 11.27
CA GLN A 307 -13.29 -3.16 12.65
C GLN A 307 -14.72 -2.93 13.18
N ALA A 308 -15.31 -1.75 12.93
CA ALA A 308 -16.69 -1.46 13.34
C ALA A 308 -17.71 -2.42 12.70
N LEU A 309 -17.50 -2.82 11.44
CA LEU A 309 -18.29 -3.87 10.80
C LEU A 309 -18.16 -5.21 11.56
N GLY A 310 -16.93 -5.62 11.86
CA GLY A 310 -16.67 -6.85 12.62
C GLY A 310 -17.36 -6.84 13.99
N GLU A 311 -17.30 -5.70 14.70
CA GLU A 311 -18.02 -5.50 15.97
C GLU A 311 -19.54 -5.57 15.81
N ALA A 312 -20.11 -4.89 14.81
CA ALA A 312 -21.55 -4.93 14.55
C ALA A 312 -22.04 -6.34 14.22
N LEU A 313 -21.26 -7.12 13.48
CA LEU A 313 -21.54 -8.53 13.19
C LEU A 313 -21.45 -9.39 14.46
N GLY A 314 -20.46 -9.17 15.32
CA GLY A 314 -20.37 -9.82 16.63
C GLY A 314 -21.61 -9.54 17.49
N GLN A 315 -22.05 -8.28 17.56
CA GLN A 315 -23.28 -7.89 18.24
C GLN A 315 -24.53 -8.51 17.61
N SER A 316 -24.58 -8.64 16.28
CA SER A 316 -25.67 -9.34 15.58
C SER A 316 -25.75 -10.81 15.96
N THR A 317 -24.62 -11.49 16.07
CA THR A 317 -24.56 -12.89 16.54
C THR A 317 -25.09 -13.01 17.96
N ILE A 318 -24.70 -12.10 18.87
CA ILE A 318 -25.21 -12.06 20.24
C ILE A 318 -26.74 -11.89 20.24
N ALA A 319 -27.26 -10.87 19.55
CA ALA A 319 -28.69 -10.60 19.49
C ALA A 319 -29.48 -11.79 18.93
N SER A 320 -28.98 -12.42 17.87
CA SER A 320 -29.62 -13.59 17.24
C SER A 320 -29.66 -14.79 18.19
N ARG A 321 -28.53 -15.18 18.77
CA ARG A 321 -28.47 -16.37 19.64
C ARG A 321 -29.30 -16.17 20.91
N LEU A 322 -29.28 -14.98 21.52
CA LEU A 322 -30.12 -14.68 22.68
C LEU A 322 -31.61 -14.65 22.34
N THR A 323 -31.97 -14.22 21.13
CA THR A 323 -33.35 -14.28 20.62
C THR A 323 -33.81 -15.73 20.46
N ASP A 324 -32.96 -16.59 19.89
CA ASP A 324 -33.26 -18.02 19.75
C ASP A 324 -33.43 -18.69 21.12
N TRP A 325 -32.56 -18.33 22.08
CA TRP A 325 -32.67 -18.77 23.46
C TRP A 325 -34.01 -18.38 24.09
N GLN A 326 -34.43 -17.11 23.97
CA GLN A 326 -35.73 -16.67 24.48
C GLN A 326 -36.89 -17.41 23.79
N THR A 327 -36.85 -17.51 22.46
CA THR A 327 -37.91 -18.13 21.66
C THR A 327 -38.08 -19.61 22.00
N TYR A 328 -36.97 -20.33 22.21
CA TYR A 328 -37.00 -21.73 22.60
C TYR A 328 -37.67 -21.92 23.96
N TRP A 329 -37.21 -21.19 24.99
CA TRP A 329 -37.70 -21.39 26.35
C TRP A 329 -39.12 -20.86 26.59
N LEU A 330 -39.56 -19.86 25.82
CA LEU A 330 -40.95 -19.38 25.87
C LEU A 330 -41.97 -20.36 25.28
N LYS A 331 -41.54 -21.27 24.41
CA LYS A 331 -42.39 -22.36 23.87
C LYS A 331 -42.51 -23.55 24.84
N GLN A 332 -41.65 -23.61 25.87
CA GLN A 332 -41.66 -24.65 26.89
C GLN A 332 -42.52 -24.24 28.09
N THR A 333 -42.92 -25.22 28.91
CA THR A 333 -43.57 -24.96 30.20
C THR A 333 -42.63 -25.33 31.35
N PRO A 334 -42.72 -24.67 32.52
CA PRO A 334 -41.95 -25.08 33.70
C PRO A 334 -42.20 -26.56 34.07
N ALA A 335 -43.42 -27.06 33.84
CA ALA A 335 -43.79 -28.44 34.09
C ALA A 335 -43.10 -29.43 33.14
N SER A 336 -42.85 -29.05 31.87
CA SER A 336 -42.20 -29.90 30.87
C SER A 336 -40.67 -29.80 30.88
N ALA A 337 -40.12 -28.65 31.27
CA ALA A 337 -38.68 -28.39 31.30
C ALA A 337 -38.03 -28.63 32.68
N GLY A 338 -38.81 -28.74 33.75
CA GLY A 338 -38.28 -29.03 35.09
C GLY A 338 -37.26 -27.98 35.56
N LEU A 339 -36.16 -28.45 36.18
CA LEU A 339 -35.09 -27.60 36.71
C LEU A 339 -34.30 -26.85 35.64
N ASP A 340 -34.44 -27.25 34.37
CA ASP A 340 -33.76 -26.61 33.24
C ASP A 340 -34.55 -25.40 32.72
N TYR A 341 -35.75 -25.14 33.23
CA TYR A 341 -36.52 -23.95 32.84
C TYR A 341 -35.86 -22.66 33.37
N PRO A 342 -35.58 -21.66 32.52
CA PRO A 342 -34.95 -20.43 32.97
C PRO A 342 -35.80 -19.63 33.97
N THR A 343 -35.11 -19.04 34.94
CA THR A 343 -35.70 -18.11 35.92
C THR A 343 -36.14 -16.80 35.26
N THR A 344 -37.05 -16.07 35.91
CA THR A 344 -37.45 -14.72 35.49
C THR A 344 -36.26 -13.77 35.36
N ALA A 345 -35.27 -13.89 36.25
CA ALA A 345 -34.04 -13.08 36.20
C ALA A 345 -33.21 -13.37 34.94
N GLN A 346 -33.13 -14.63 34.51
CA GLN A 346 -32.42 -15.02 33.28
C GLN A 346 -33.14 -14.49 32.02
N PHE A 347 -34.47 -14.55 31.97
CA PHE A 347 -35.24 -13.93 30.88
C PHE A 347 -35.06 -12.40 30.84
N ALA A 348 -35.08 -11.73 32.00
CA ALA A 348 -34.85 -10.30 32.09
C ALA A 348 -33.44 -9.91 31.62
N LYS A 349 -32.42 -10.70 32.01
CA LYS A 349 -31.05 -10.51 31.53
C LYS A 349 -30.94 -10.69 30.01
N ALA A 350 -31.52 -11.75 29.44
CA ALA A 350 -31.54 -11.97 27.99
C ALA A 350 -32.14 -10.78 27.23
N LYS A 351 -33.26 -10.25 27.72
CA LYS A 351 -33.91 -9.09 27.11
C LYS A 351 -33.02 -7.85 27.18
N ALA A 352 -32.36 -7.60 28.32
CA ALA A 352 -31.46 -6.47 28.48
C ALA A 352 -30.23 -6.59 27.57
N ASP A 353 -29.64 -7.78 27.46
CA ASP A 353 -28.46 -8.02 26.62
C ASP A 353 -28.78 -7.93 25.13
N ILE A 354 -29.97 -8.35 24.68
CA ILE A 354 -30.42 -8.12 23.29
C ILE A 354 -30.48 -6.62 22.98
N VAL A 355 -31.09 -5.82 23.87
CA VAL A 355 -31.18 -4.36 23.70
C VAL A 355 -29.79 -3.73 23.72
N LYS A 356 -28.89 -4.21 24.59
CA LYS A 356 -27.50 -3.75 24.63
C LYS A 356 -26.78 -4.05 23.32
N ALA A 357 -26.90 -5.26 22.78
CA ALA A 357 -26.28 -5.65 21.52
C ALA A 357 -26.79 -4.78 20.35
N GLN A 358 -28.09 -4.50 20.30
CA GLN A 358 -28.69 -3.59 19.31
C GLN A 358 -28.11 -2.17 19.41
N ALA A 359 -27.98 -1.64 20.63
CA ALA A 359 -27.42 -0.32 20.86
C ALA A 359 -25.93 -0.26 20.48
N MET A 360 -25.16 -1.29 20.80
CA MET A 360 -23.75 -1.39 20.42
C MET A 360 -23.58 -1.46 18.89
N ALA A 361 -24.36 -2.30 18.20
CA ALA A 361 -24.31 -2.40 16.74
C ALA A 361 -24.69 -1.07 16.05
N LEU A 362 -25.64 -0.32 16.62
CA LEU A 362 -25.96 1.03 16.14
C LEU A 362 -24.82 2.02 16.39
N GLY A 363 -24.13 1.91 17.53
CA GLY A 363 -22.92 2.68 17.84
C GLY A 363 -21.83 2.47 16.77
N GLU A 364 -21.56 1.22 16.40
CA GLU A 364 -20.59 0.87 15.37
C GLU A 364 -20.96 1.41 13.98
N LEU A 365 -22.25 1.49 13.65
CA LEU A 365 -22.69 2.15 12.42
C LEU A 365 -22.28 3.63 12.38
N PHE A 366 -22.35 4.35 13.50
CA PHE A 366 -21.88 5.74 13.55
C PHE A 366 -20.37 5.83 13.36
N VAL A 367 -19.60 4.91 13.96
CA VAL A 367 -18.13 4.82 13.78
C VAL A 367 -17.79 4.60 12.31
N ALA A 368 -18.37 3.57 11.69
CA ALA A 368 -18.11 3.24 10.29
C ALA A 368 -18.55 4.35 9.32
N SER A 369 -19.70 4.99 9.59
CA SER A 369 -20.19 6.09 8.75
C SER A 369 -19.30 7.33 8.82
N ARG A 370 -18.76 7.65 9.99
CA ARG A 370 -17.82 8.77 10.17
C ARG A 370 -16.49 8.51 9.45
N ALA A 371 -15.93 7.31 9.61
CA ALA A 371 -14.72 6.91 8.91
C ALA A 371 -14.92 6.95 7.38
N ALA A 372 -16.06 6.45 6.88
CA ALA A 372 -16.39 6.54 5.46
C ALA A 372 -16.54 7.98 4.95
N GLN A 373 -17.03 8.91 5.79
CA GLN A 373 -17.12 10.32 5.43
C GLN A 373 -15.73 10.96 5.33
N ASP A 374 -14.85 10.71 6.29
CA ASP A 374 -13.48 11.24 6.28
C ASP A 374 -12.69 10.69 5.08
N ALA A 375 -12.75 9.37 4.84
CA ALA A 375 -12.08 8.75 3.70
C ALA A 375 -12.49 9.37 2.35
N ARG A 376 -13.77 9.74 2.18
CA ARG A 376 -14.23 10.48 0.97
C ARG A 376 -13.62 11.87 0.88
N ALA A 377 -13.48 12.57 2.01
CA ALA A 377 -12.81 13.87 2.05
C ALA A 377 -11.32 13.73 1.69
N GLN A 378 -10.64 12.67 2.17
CA GLN A 378 -9.26 12.36 1.79
C GLN A 378 -9.14 12.05 0.29
N ALA A 379 -10.07 11.29 -0.28
CA ALA A 379 -10.09 11.03 -1.72
C ALA A 379 -10.24 12.31 -2.56
N ALA A 380 -11.09 13.25 -2.13
CA ALA A 380 -11.23 14.55 -2.79
C ALA A 380 -9.96 15.41 -2.64
N LYS A 381 -9.31 15.36 -1.48
CA LYS A 381 -8.03 16.04 -1.20
C LYS A 381 -6.91 15.51 -2.10
N ALA A 382 -6.79 14.18 -2.22
CA ALA A 382 -5.82 13.53 -3.10
C ALA A 382 -6.06 13.88 -4.57
N ASP A 383 -7.33 13.90 -5.02
CA ASP A 383 -7.67 14.27 -6.40
C ASP A 383 -7.28 15.72 -6.71
N THR A 384 -7.59 16.65 -5.81
CA THR A 384 -7.22 18.07 -5.96
C THR A 384 -5.70 18.24 -6.03
N ALA A 385 -4.96 17.57 -5.15
CA ALA A 385 -3.50 17.62 -5.14
C ALA A 385 -2.89 17.00 -6.41
N GLN A 386 -3.46 15.90 -6.91
CA GLN A 386 -3.04 15.28 -8.17
C GLN A 386 -3.25 16.21 -9.37
N GLN A 387 -4.40 16.88 -9.45
CA GLN A 387 -4.66 17.87 -10.50
C GLN A 387 -3.69 19.05 -10.43
N ALA A 388 -3.38 19.55 -9.23
CA ALA A 388 -2.39 20.60 -9.03
C ALA A 388 -0.99 20.16 -9.48
N ALA A 389 -0.60 18.91 -9.19
CA ALA A 389 0.67 18.36 -9.64
C ALA A 389 0.75 18.27 -11.17
N TYR A 390 -0.34 17.88 -11.82
CA TYR A 390 -0.43 17.85 -13.28
C TYR A 390 -0.31 19.24 -13.90
N ALA A 391 -0.93 20.26 -13.29
CA ALA A 391 -0.76 21.64 -13.76
C ALA A 391 0.70 22.13 -13.63
N ILE A 392 1.41 21.73 -12.56
CA ILE A 392 2.84 22.03 -12.38
C ILE A 392 3.67 21.36 -13.48
N ALA A 393 3.43 20.07 -13.72
CA ALA A 393 4.12 19.32 -14.77
C ALA A 393 3.86 19.93 -16.17
N ASP A 394 2.61 20.26 -16.48
CA ASP A 394 2.23 20.87 -17.76
C ASP A 394 2.93 22.22 -17.97
N ASN A 395 2.96 23.07 -16.95
CA ASN A 395 3.64 24.37 -17.02
C ASN A 395 5.16 24.25 -17.20
N ALA A 396 5.75 23.16 -16.71
CA ALA A 396 7.16 22.85 -16.84
C ALA A 396 7.49 22.04 -18.11
N GLY A 397 6.49 21.67 -18.93
CA GLY A 397 6.69 20.79 -20.09
C GLY A 397 7.10 19.35 -19.73
N GLN A 398 6.79 18.91 -18.51
CA GLN A 398 7.16 17.60 -17.97
C GLN A 398 5.99 16.59 -18.10
N PRO A 399 6.27 15.29 -18.23
CA PRO A 399 5.25 14.26 -18.18
C PRO A 399 4.47 14.27 -16.85
N ARG A 400 3.14 14.29 -16.96
CA ARG A 400 2.25 14.30 -15.79
C ARG A 400 2.52 13.10 -14.89
N GLY A 401 2.81 13.40 -13.62
CA GLY A 401 2.91 12.43 -12.53
C GLY A 401 4.22 11.68 -12.40
N ARG A 402 5.21 11.90 -13.27
CA ARG A 402 6.55 11.32 -13.10
C ARG A 402 7.23 11.89 -11.83
N GLY A 403 7.19 13.20 -11.62
CA GLY A 403 7.61 13.82 -10.35
C GLY A 403 6.76 13.51 -9.10
N LEU A 404 5.60 12.85 -9.25
CA LEU A 404 4.82 12.35 -8.11
C LEU A 404 5.36 11.04 -7.54
N LEU A 405 6.24 10.32 -8.26
CA LEU A 405 6.69 8.98 -7.89
C LEU A 405 5.46 8.06 -7.64
N TYR A 406 5.39 7.40 -6.48
CA TYR A 406 4.23 6.59 -6.07
C TYR A 406 2.91 7.38 -5.96
N GLY A 407 2.94 8.71 -5.90
CA GLY A 407 1.77 9.57 -5.67
C GLY A 407 0.60 9.31 -6.64
N GLN A 408 0.84 8.93 -7.90
CA GLN A 408 -0.26 8.58 -8.81
C GLN A 408 -1.03 7.32 -8.35
N GLN A 409 -0.30 6.30 -7.90
CA GLN A 409 -0.88 5.07 -7.39
C GLN A 409 -1.54 5.32 -6.03
N ALA A 410 -0.89 6.10 -5.14
CA ALA A 410 -1.46 6.52 -3.87
C ALA A 410 -2.82 7.23 -4.02
N ALA A 411 -2.97 8.12 -5.02
CA ALA A 411 -4.26 8.77 -5.29
C ALA A 411 -5.35 7.76 -5.72
N GLN A 412 -5.00 6.72 -6.47
CA GLN A 412 -5.93 5.64 -6.84
C GLN A 412 -6.30 4.79 -5.62
N VAL A 413 -5.31 4.41 -4.80
CA VAL A 413 -5.51 3.68 -3.55
C VAL A 413 -6.42 4.47 -2.61
N THR A 414 -6.19 5.78 -2.44
CA THR A 414 -7.03 6.65 -1.60
C THR A 414 -8.51 6.61 -2.04
N LYS A 415 -8.77 6.68 -3.35
CA LYS A 415 -10.13 6.59 -3.92
C LYS A 415 -10.74 5.21 -3.68
N ALA A 416 -9.96 4.14 -3.85
CA ALA A 416 -10.39 2.77 -3.59
C ALA A 416 -10.73 2.57 -2.11
N SER A 417 -9.88 3.04 -1.19
CA SER A 417 -10.10 2.96 0.26
C SER A 417 -11.35 3.72 0.69
N ALA A 418 -11.62 4.89 0.11
CA ALA A 418 -12.86 5.64 0.36
C ALA A 418 -14.12 4.92 -0.13
N ALA A 419 -14.06 4.29 -1.31
CA ALA A 419 -15.15 3.47 -1.83
C ALA A 419 -15.39 2.23 -0.97
N ALA A 420 -14.31 1.56 -0.55
CA ALA A 420 -14.37 0.41 0.35
C ALA A 420 -14.97 0.79 1.71
N ALA A 421 -14.51 1.89 2.33
CA ALA A 421 -15.05 2.37 3.61
C ALA A 421 -16.55 2.71 3.51
N THR A 422 -16.98 3.26 2.38
CA THR A 422 -18.41 3.47 2.09
C THR A 422 -19.21 2.17 2.06
N ALA A 423 -18.70 1.15 1.37
CA ALA A 423 -19.35 -0.14 1.28
C ALA A 423 -19.41 -0.82 2.66
N VAL A 424 -18.33 -0.74 3.43
CA VAL A 424 -18.23 -1.26 4.80
C VAL A 424 -19.23 -0.58 5.73
N ALA A 425 -19.40 0.75 5.65
CA ALA A 425 -20.43 1.46 6.43
C ALA A 425 -21.84 0.95 6.08
N LYS A 426 -22.13 0.66 4.81
CA LYS A 426 -23.43 0.10 4.40
C LYS A 426 -23.63 -1.35 4.85
N ALA A 427 -22.58 -2.15 4.84
CA ALA A 427 -22.60 -3.50 5.43
C ALA A 427 -22.85 -3.43 6.95
N THR A 428 -22.23 -2.46 7.62
CA THR A 428 -22.42 -2.21 9.07
C THR A 428 -23.87 -1.82 9.36
N GLU A 429 -24.50 -1.00 8.51
CA GLU A 429 -25.92 -0.67 8.61
C GLU A 429 -26.79 -1.93 8.51
N THR A 430 -26.43 -2.84 7.61
CA THR A 430 -27.14 -4.11 7.41
C THR A 430 -27.01 -5.01 8.63
N ALA A 431 -25.80 -5.14 9.20
CA ALA A 431 -25.57 -5.86 10.46
C ALA A 431 -26.36 -5.24 11.63
N SER A 432 -26.36 -3.91 11.75
CA SER A 432 -27.15 -3.18 12.74
C SER A 432 -28.66 -3.45 12.58
N ASN A 433 -29.17 -3.44 11.33
CA ASN A 433 -30.55 -3.76 11.03
C ASN A 433 -30.92 -5.20 11.40
N ALA A 434 -30.05 -6.16 11.13
CA ALA A 434 -30.26 -7.57 11.46
C ALA A 434 -30.48 -7.77 12.98
N THR A 435 -29.75 -7.04 13.82
CA THR A 435 -29.92 -7.11 15.29
C THR A 435 -31.34 -6.73 15.74
N ARG A 436 -32.02 -5.85 14.98
CA ARG A 436 -33.38 -5.38 15.27
C ARG A 436 -34.45 -6.31 14.71
N ALA A 437 -34.20 -6.89 13.53
CA ALA A 437 -35.11 -7.85 12.90
C ALA A 437 -35.32 -9.09 13.79
N SER A 438 -34.23 -9.64 14.35
CA SER A 438 -34.31 -10.78 15.28
C SER A 438 -35.31 -10.53 16.42
N ALA A 439 -35.31 -9.31 17.00
CA ALA A 439 -36.22 -8.96 18.09
C ALA A 439 -37.68 -8.72 17.67
N ALA A 440 -37.93 -8.26 16.43
CA ALA A 440 -39.27 -8.07 15.90
C ALA A 440 -39.95 -9.43 15.63
N ASP A 441 -39.20 -10.40 15.11
CA ASP A 441 -39.69 -11.77 14.90
C ASP A 441 -40.00 -12.48 16.23
N SER A 442 -39.25 -12.18 17.31
CA SER A 442 -39.59 -12.70 18.63
C SER A 442 -40.92 -12.16 19.14
N LYS A 443 -41.23 -10.87 18.94
CA LYS A 443 -42.54 -10.30 19.34
C LYS A 443 -43.69 -10.94 18.58
N THR A 444 -43.50 -11.25 17.30
CA THR A 444 -44.52 -11.91 16.45
C THR A 444 -44.72 -13.38 16.83
N GLN A 445 -43.69 -14.06 17.37
CA GLN A 445 -43.82 -15.43 17.90
C GLN A 445 -44.25 -15.52 19.37
N MET A 446 -44.30 -14.39 20.10
CA MET A 446 -44.77 -14.30 21.49
C MET A 446 -46.24 -13.88 21.61
N ALA A 447 -46.89 -13.50 20.51
CA ALA A 447 -48.33 -13.25 20.41
C ALA A 447 -49.02 -14.48 19.81
#